data_AF-A0A2E8DTJ0-F1
#
_entry.id   AF-A0A2E8DTJ0-F1
#
_cell.length_a   1.000
_cell.length_b   1.000
_cell.length_c   1.000
_cell.angle_alpha   90.00
_cell.angle_beta   90.00
_cell.angle_gamma   90.00
#
_symmetry.space_group_name_H-M   'P 1'
#
loop_
_entity.id
_entity.type
_entity.pdbx_description
1 polymer ?
#
loop_
_entity_poly.entity_id
_entity_poly.type
_entity_poly.pdbx_seq_one_letter_code
_entity_poly.pdbx_strand_id
1 'polypeptide(L)'
;MKFIYRHLAPNIAKYVFSTLIITSVFLISACDTDDDHDDHDHHADVDGFLIQTLDNKEVYREFKGATSGSILVKSGESLELSVTCLDDDGNKITDFDLENQPTLKLSEYEKSIVSLEVKKDLYPYTFVASGLSNGQTSAKLELMHEGHADYTSTNRIPVTVE
;
A
#
# COMPACT_ATOMS: atom_id res chain seq x y z
N MET A 1 49.77 54.77 31.99
CA MET A 1 50.89 55.50 31.34
C MET A 1 52.07 54.54 31.22
N LYS A 2 52.40 54.09 29.99
CA LYS A 2 53.66 53.41 29.55
C LYS A 2 54.00 52.04 30.22
N PHE A 3 54.52 50.98 29.59
CA PHE A 3 55.07 50.71 28.25
C PHE A 3 55.20 49.17 28.03
N ILE A 4 54.81 48.69 26.85
CA ILE A 4 55.49 47.75 25.90
C ILE A 4 56.11 46.41 26.39
N TYR A 5 55.53 45.33 25.85
CA TYR A 5 56.10 44.21 25.07
C TYR A 5 57.57 43.77 25.29
N ARG A 6 57.77 42.47 25.53
CA ARG A 6 58.97 41.74 25.08
C ARG A 6 58.63 40.30 24.68
N HIS A 7 58.85 40.03 23.40
CA HIS A 7 58.95 38.70 22.78
C HIS A 7 60.01 37.83 23.48
N LEU A 8 59.81 36.51 23.45
CA LEU A 8 60.64 35.55 22.69
C LEU A 8 60.19 34.11 23.01
N ALA A 9 59.64 33.41 22.02
CA ALA A 9 59.79 31.95 21.90
C ALA A 9 61.16 31.68 21.25
N PRO A 10 61.86 30.58 21.57
CA PRO A 10 61.71 29.37 20.74
C PRO A 10 62.00 28.04 21.49
N ASN A 11 62.06 26.94 20.72
CA ASN A 11 62.53 25.56 20.99
C ASN A 11 61.36 24.55 20.91
N ILE A 12 60.82 24.22 19.72
CA ILE A 12 61.36 23.38 18.65
C ILE A 12 62.09 22.12 19.16
N ALA A 13 61.47 20.97 18.83
CA ALA A 13 62.04 19.65 18.58
C ALA A 13 62.78 18.94 19.71
N LYS A 14 62.26 17.73 20.01
CA LYS A 14 62.69 16.60 20.87
C LYS A 14 61.43 16.29 21.68
N TYR A 15 60.60 15.31 21.36
CA TYR A 15 60.91 13.89 21.36
C TYR A 15 59.91 13.17 20.43
N VAL A 16 60.38 12.80 19.24
CA VAL A 16 59.81 11.70 18.47
C VAL A 16 60.64 10.46 18.85
N PHE A 17 59.98 9.31 18.98
CA PHE A 17 60.49 7.94 19.22
C PHE A 17 60.51 7.42 20.67
N SER A 18 59.92 6.21 20.81
CA SER A 18 59.88 5.33 21.98
C SER A 18 58.71 5.63 22.93
N THR A 19 57.56 4.95 22.86
CA THR A 19 57.44 3.49 23.04
C THR A 19 56.31 2.86 22.20
N LEU A 20 56.70 1.79 21.54
CA LEU A 20 55.95 0.87 20.70
C LEU A 20 55.21 -0.18 21.56
N ILE A 21 53.91 -0.38 21.28
CA ILE A 21 53.11 -1.64 21.37
C ILE A 21 52.78 -2.20 22.77
N ILE A 22 51.68 -2.99 22.80
CA ILE A 22 51.16 -3.88 23.87
C ILE A 22 50.25 -3.08 24.83
N THR A 23 48.94 -3.26 24.98
CA THR A 23 47.92 -4.30 24.74
C THR A 23 46.59 -3.59 25.04
N SER A 24 45.51 -3.73 24.29
CA SER A 24 44.51 -4.74 24.61
C SER A 24 43.37 -4.60 23.59
N VAL A 25 43.43 -5.42 22.55
CA VAL A 25 42.28 -5.75 21.71
C VAL A 25 41.38 -6.63 22.58
N PHE A 26 40.32 -6.06 23.14
CA PHE A 26 39.19 -6.80 23.69
C PHE A 26 37.92 -5.96 23.50
N LEU A 27 37.44 -5.93 22.26
CA LEU A 27 36.03 -5.70 21.97
C LEU A 27 35.51 -7.00 21.36
N ILE A 28 35.17 -7.95 22.23
CA ILE A 28 34.35 -9.09 21.84
C ILE A 28 32.93 -8.51 21.74
N SER A 29 32.52 -8.14 20.53
CA SER A 29 31.09 -7.99 20.23
C SER A 29 30.50 -9.39 20.35
N ALA A 30 29.92 -9.68 21.52
CA ALA A 30 29.03 -10.82 21.67
C ALA A 30 27.83 -10.57 20.74
N CYS A 31 27.75 -11.39 19.71
CA CYS A 31 26.62 -11.50 18.82
C CYS A 31 25.63 -12.44 19.54
N ASP A 32 24.62 -11.89 20.21
CA ASP A 32 23.42 -12.64 20.56
C ASP A 32 22.43 -12.37 19.41
N THR A 33 22.41 -13.26 18.42
CA THR A 33 21.49 -14.40 18.30
C THR A 33 20.06 -13.91 18.11
N ASP A 34 19.73 -13.65 16.85
CA ASP A 34 18.58 -14.16 16.10
C ASP A 34 17.36 -14.54 16.96
N ASP A 35 16.50 -13.55 17.18
CA ASP A 35 15.05 -13.72 17.11
C ASP A 35 14.54 -12.60 16.19
N ASP A 36 14.90 -12.69 14.91
CA ASP A 36 14.18 -11.97 13.85
C ASP A 36 12.77 -12.57 13.83
N HIS A 37 11.88 -11.98 14.63
CA HIS A 37 10.45 -12.04 14.38
C HIS A 37 10.17 -11.23 13.12
N ASP A 38 10.51 -11.83 11.99
CA ASP A 38 9.99 -11.51 10.68
C ASP A 38 8.52 -11.94 10.64
N ASP A 39 7.68 -11.31 11.47
CA ASP A 39 6.26 -11.14 11.14
C ASP A 39 6.24 -10.18 9.94
N HIS A 40 6.65 -10.69 8.77
CA HIS A 40 6.33 -10.06 7.50
C HIS A 40 4.82 -10.18 7.38
N ASP A 41 4.12 -9.18 7.93
CA ASP A 41 2.78 -8.80 7.52
C ASP A 41 2.86 -8.58 6.00
N HIS A 42 2.67 -9.67 5.25
CA HIS A 42 2.63 -9.70 3.79
C HIS A 42 1.29 -9.10 3.36
N HIS A 43 1.09 -7.81 3.67
CA HIS A 43 0.08 -7.02 3.00
C HIS A 43 0.41 -7.08 1.51
N ALA A 44 -0.58 -7.41 0.69
CA ALA A 44 -0.40 -7.22 -0.74
C ALA A 44 -0.18 -5.72 -0.97
N ASP A 45 0.97 -5.38 -1.57
CA ASP A 45 1.31 -4.01 -1.97
C ASP A 45 0.36 -3.54 -3.10
N VAL A 46 -0.87 -3.20 -2.71
CA VAL A 46 -1.92 -2.77 -3.64
C VAL A 46 -1.81 -1.27 -3.86
N ASP A 47 -1.44 -0.88 -5.08
CA ASP A 47 -1.33 0.52 -5.50
C ASP A 47 -2.49 0.95 -6.43
N GLY A 48 -3.42 0.04 -6.69
CA GLY A 48 -4.61 0.29 -7.49
C GLY A 48 -5.47 -0.96 -7.70
N PHE A 49 -6.53 -0.81 -8.50
CA PHE A 49 -7.40 -1.92 -8.87
C PHE A 49 -8.10 -1.69 -10.21
N LEU A 50 -8.57 -2.80 -10.78
CA LEU A 50 -9.39 -2.86 -11.98
C LEU A 50 -10.73 -3.48 -11.66
N ILE A 51 -11.78 -2.89 -12.23
CA ILE A 51 -13.09 -3.51 -12.33
C ILE A 51 -13.27 -3.91 -13.78
N GLN A 52 -13.53 -5.19 -14.01
CA GLN A 52 -13.74 -5.73 -15.33
C GLN A 52 -15.05 -6.51 -15.37
N THR A 53 -15.59 -6.61 -16.58
CA THR A 53 -16.60 -7.63 -16.91
C THR A 53 -15.96 -9.01 -16.95
N LEU A 54 -16.78 -10.07 -16.91
CA LEU A 54 -16.29 -11.46 -16.98
C LEU A 54 -15.58 -11.79 -18.31
N ASP A 55 -15.83 -11.03 -19.38
CA ASP A 55 -15.11 -11.10 -20.67
C ASP A 55 -13.81 -10.26 -20.68
N ASN A 56 -13.34 -9.80 -19.52
CA ASN A 56 -12.12 -9.00 -19.33
C ASN A 56 -12.16 -7.59 -19.97
N LYS A 57 -13.34 -7.07 -20.32
CA LYS A 57 -13.45 -5.66 -20.71
C LYS A 57 -13.39 -4.79 -19.46
N GLU A 58 -12.43 -3.86 -19.45
CA GLU A 58 -12.25 -2.87 -18.38
C GLU A 58 -13.42 -1.90 -18.31
N VAL A 59 -13.94 -1.72 -17.09
CA VAL A 59 -15.07 -0.85 -16.77
C VAL A 59 -14.60 0.36 -15.96
N TYR A 60 -13.73 0.11 -14.98
CA TYR A 60 -13.13 1.13 -14.13
C TYR A 60 -11.70 0.73 -13.77
N ARG A 61 -10.84 1.74 -13.63
CA ARG A 61 -9.46 1.61 -13.15
C ARG A 61 -9.17 2.72 -12.18
N GLU A 62 -8.48 2.36 -11.10
CA GLU A 62 -7.78 3.29 -10.24
C GLU A 62 -6.32 2.85 -10.10
N PHE A 63 -5.39 3.78 -10.20
CA PHE A 63 -3.98 3.53 -9.99
C PHE A 63 -3.26 4.80 -9.52
N LYS A 64 -2.63 4.76 -8.35
CA LYS A 64 -1.87 5.88 -7.76
C LYS A 64 -2.65 7.22 -7.77
N GLY A 65 -3.94 7.16 -7.44
CA GLY A 65 -4.84 8.31 -7.37
C GLY A 65 -5.46 8.74 -8.71
N ALA A 66 -4.99 8.22 -9.85
CA ALA A 66 -5.61 8.45 -11.14
C ALA A 66 -6.75 7.46 -11.39
N THR A 67 -7.83 7.92 -12.02
CA THR A 67 -9.01 7.07 -12.33
C THR A 67 -9.46 7.19 -13.78
N SER A 68 -10.07 6.12 -14.28
CA SER A 68 -10.75 6.11 -15.57
C SER A 68 -11.93 5.17 -15.57
N GLY A 69 -13.00 5.55 -16.27
CA GLY A 69 -14.20 4.74 -16.42
C GLY A 69 -15.22 4.92 -15.30
N SER A 70 -16.26 4.10 -15.33
CA SER A 70 -17.39 4.11 -14.40
C SER A 70 -18.22 2.85 -14.58
N ILE A 71 -18.91 2.41 -13.52
CA ILE A 71 -19.86 1.31 -13.62
C ILE A 71 -21.15 1.84 -14.24
N LEU A 72 -21.63 1.18 -15.29
CA LEU A 72 -22.91 1.45 -15.94
C LEU A 72 -23.78 0.19 -15.88
N VAL A 73 -24.97 0.30 -15.31
CA VAL A 73 -25.95 -0.79 -15.20
C VAL A 73 -27.31 -0.28 -15.66
N LYS A 74 -28.10 -1.09 -16.38
CA LYS A 74 -29.46 -0.66 -16.71
C LYS A 74 -30.40 -0.86 -15.54
N SER A 75 -31.40 0.00 -15.39
CA SER A 75 -32.42 -0.16 -14.37
C SER A 75 -33.20 -1.46 -14.57
N GLY A 76 -33.30 -2.28 -13.51
CA GLY A 76 -33.91 -3.61 -13.54
C GLY A 76 -33.00 -4.72 -14.07
N GLU A 77 -31.77 -4.41 -14.49
CA GLU A 77 -30.76 -5.38 -14.90
C GLU A 77 -29.64 -5.50 -13.85
N SER A 78 -28.86 -6.57 -13.97
CA SER A 78 -27.69 -6.85 -13.14
C SER A 78 -26.46 -7.09 -14.01
N LEU A 79 -25.31 -6.63 -13.55
CA LEU A 79 -24.02 -6.82 -14.19
C LEU A 79 -23.06 -7.47 -13.19
N GLU A 80 -22.51 -8.63 -13.58
CA GLU A 80 -21.46 -9.30 -12.80
C GLU A 80 -20.08 -8.76 -13.20
N LEU A 81 -19.28 -8.41 -12.19
CA LEU A 81 -18.00 -7.73 -12.33
C LEU A 81 -16.94 -8.42 -11.47
N SER A 82 -15.70 -8.38 -11.93
CA SER A 82 -14.53 -8.84 -11.18
C SER A 82 -13.67 -7.67 -10.73
N VAL A 83 -13.01 -7.82 -9.58
CA VAL A 83 -11.99 -6.89 -9.07
C VAL A 83 -10.62 -7.58 -9.14
N THR A 84 -9.65 -6.91 -9.73
CA THR A 84 -8.24 -7.36 -9.81
C THR A 84 -7.34 -6.26 -9.28
N CYS A 85 -6.47 -6.57 -8.33
CA CYS A 85 -5.59 -5.58 -7.71
C CYS A 85 -4.36 -5.32 -8.58
N LEU A 86 -3.78 -4.13 -8.45
CA LEU A 86 -2.60 -3.70 -9.17
C LEU A 86 -1.42 -3.51 -8.21
N ASP A 87 -0.24 -3.96 -8.62
CA ASP A 87 1.03 -3.69 -7.93
C ASP A 87 1.53 -2.25 -8.19
N ASP A 88 2.70 -1.90 -7.66
CA ASP A 88 3.30 -0.58 -7.77
C ASP A 88 3.70 -0.17 -9.20
N ASP A 89 3.89 -1.13 -10.08
CA ASP A 89 4.13 -0.93 -11.52
C ASP A 89 2.82 -0.86 -12.33
N GLY A 90 1.67 -1.12 -11.69
CA GLY A 90 0.37 -1.13 -12.32
C GLY A 90 0.05 -2.44 -13.06
N ASN A 91 0.82 -3.50 -12.83
CA ASN A 91 0.52 -4.83 -13.32
C ASN A 91 -0.50 -5.50 -12.41
N LYS A 92 -1.23 -6.47 -12.97
CA LYS A 92 -2.20 -7.25 -12.21
C LYS A 92 -1.47 -8.15 -11.22
N ILE A 93 -1.82 -8.04 -9.94
CA ILE A 93 -1.43 -9.03 -8.94
C ILE A 93 -2.14 -10.34 -9.30
N THR A 94 -1.39 -11.40 -9.53
CA THR A 94 -1.96 -12.69 -9.98
C THR A 94 -2.26 -13.65 -8.85
N ASP A 95 -1.66 -13.44 -7.69
CA ASP A 95 -1.77 -14.34 -6.55
C ASP A 95 -1.80 -13.55 -5.24
N PHE A 96 -2.64 -13.99 -4.32
CA PHE A 96 -2.69 -13.55 -2.92
C PHE A 96 -2.55 -14.81 -2.08
N ASP A 97 -1.87 -14.76 -0.94
CA ASP A 97 -1.79 -15.90 -0.04
C ASP A 97 -3.20 -16.33 0.42
N LEU A 98 -3.65 -17.51 -0.03
CA LEU A 98 -5.02 -18.03 0.14
C LEU A 98 -5.49 -18.06 1.59
N GLU A 99 -4.58 -18.24 2.55
CA GLU A 99 -4.93 -18.34 3.97
C GLU A 99 -5.12 -16.96 4.63
N ASN A 100 -4.55 -15.90 4.05
CA ASN A 100 -4.52 -14.55 4.60
C ASN A 100 -5.03 -13.50 3.59
N GLN A 101 -5.96 -13.87 2.69
CA GLN A 101 -6.47 -12.92 1.71
C GLN A 101 -7.40 -11.90 2.36
N PRO A 102 -7.30 -10.61 1.98
CA PRO A 102 -8.28 -9.63 2.40
C PRO A 102 -9.63 -9.90 1.74
N THR A 103 -10.70 -9.44 2.37
CA THR A 103 -12.08 -9.50 1.87
C THR A 103 -12.45 -8.20 1.14
N LEU A 104 -13.26 -8.30 0.10
CA LEU A 104 -13.74 -7.15 -0.66
C LEU A 104 -14.95 -6.52 0.06
N LYS A 105 -14.86 -5.22 0.33
CA LYS A 105 -15.98 -4.44 0.86
C LYS A 105 -16.32 -3.28 -0.06
N LEU A 106 -17.58 -3.24 -0.49
CA LEU A 106 -18.18 -2.13 -1.24
C LEU A 106 -19.15 -1.38 -0.34
N SER A 107 -18.94 -0.08 -0.15
CA SER A 107 -19.71 0.73 0.81
C SER A 107 -19.94 2.17 0.33
N GLU A 108 -20.60 2.97 1.16
CA GLU A 108 -20.82 4.42 0.93
C GLU A 108 -21.53 4.79 -0.38
N TYR A 109 -22.44 3.93 -0.85
CA TYR A 109 -23.30 4.15 -2.02
C TYR A 109 -24.79 4.24 -1.65
N GLU A 110 -25.58 4.87 -2.53
CA GLU A 110 -27.03 4.99 -2.40
C GLU A 110 -27.75 3.69 -2.76
N LYS A 111 -28.19 2.96 -1.74
CA LYS A 111 -28.87 1.65 -1.86
C LYS A 111 -30.24 1.71 -2.54
N SER A 112 -30.79 2.90 -2.74
CA SER A 112 -32.02 3.11 -3.52
C SER A 112 -31.76 3.15 -5.03
N ILE A 113 -30.52 3.41 -5.45
CA ILE A 113 -30.11 3.54 -6.87
C ILE A 113 -29.54 2.21 -7.37
N VAL A 114 -28.62 1.61 -6.61
CA VAL A 114 -27.92 0.38 -6.99
C VAL A 114 -27.74 -0.54 -5.78
N SER A 115 -27.78 -1.85 -6.00
CA SER A 115 -27.28 -2.85 -5.03
C SER A 115 -25.93 -3.38 -5.49
N LEU A 116 -24.94 -3.41 -4.61
CA LEU A 116 -23.61 -4.00 -4.85
C LEU A 116 -23.42 -5.18 -3.91
N GLU A 117 -23.47 -6.39 -4.44
CA GLU A 117 -23.37 -7.64 -3.67
C GLU A 117 -22.12 -8.43 -4.04
N VAL A 118 -21.23 -8.64 -3.08
CA VAL A 118 -20.06 -9.52 -3.26
C VAL A 118 -20.54 -10.96 -3.40
N LYS A 119 -20.12 -11.64 -4.48
CA LYS A 119 -20.45 -13.05 -4.76
C LYS A 119 -19.30 -13.98 -4.40
N LYS A 120 -18.07 -13.56 -4.70
CA LYS A 120 -16.85 -14.28 -4.33
C LYS A 120 -15.95 -13.32 -3.55
N ASP A 121 -15.85 -13.57 -2.25
CA ASP A 121 -15.09 -12.76 -1.30
C ASP A 121 -13.66 -13.30 -1.10
N LEU A 122 -13.09 -13.86 -2.17
CA LEU A 122 -11.74 -14.41 -2.26
C LEU A 122 -11.18 -14.06 -3.63
N TYR A 123 -9.89 -13.74 -3.71
CA TYR A 123 -9.25 -13.29 -4.92
C TYR A 123 -9.28 -14.36 -6.04
N PRO A 124 -9.43 -13.97 -7.33
CA PRO A 124 -9.99 -12.69 -7.80
C PRO A 124 -11.43 -12.53 -7.34
N TYR A 125 -11.77 -11.35 -6.82
CA TYR A 125 -13.08 -11.06 -6.25
C TYR A 125 -14.13 -10.89 -7.34
N THR A 126 -15.38 -11.23 -7.05
CA THR A 126 -16.51 -10.90 -7.92
C THR A 126 -17.66 -10.30 -7.12
N PHE A 127 -18.38 -9.38 -7.76
CA PHE A 127 -19.59 -8.78 -7.22
C PHE A 127 -20.62 -8.56 -8.33
N VAL A 128 -21.89 -8.45 -7.94
CA VAL A 128 -23.00 -8.13 -8.82
C VAL A 128 -23.48 -6.73 -8.51
N ALA A 129 -23.54 -5.89 -9.54
CA ALA A 129 -24.18 -4.59 -9.49
C ALA A 129 -25.59 -4.69 -10.10
N SER A 130 -26.63 -4.43 -9.30
CA SER A 130 -28.04 -4.47 -9.74
C SER A 130 -28.62 -3.06 -9.75
N GLY A 131 -29.06 -2.60 -10.92
CA GLY A 131 -29.69 -1.29 -11.09
C GLY A 131 -31.11 -1.30 -10.54
N LEU A 132 -31.39 -0.45 -9.55
CA LEU A 132 -32.70 -0.39 -8.87
C LEU A 132 -33.54 0.80 -9.34
N SER A 133 -32.90 1.96 -9.55
CA SER A 133 -33.57 3.18 -10.00
C SER A 133 -32.61 4.06 -10.77
N ASN A 134 -33.09 4.71 -11.83
CA ASN A 134 -32.30 5.62 -12.64
C ASN A 134 -31.67 6.72 -11.78
N GLY A 135 -30.36 6.92 -11.92
CA GLY A 135 -29.64 7.87 -11.10
C GLY A 135 -28.14 7.62 -11.10
N GLN A 136 -27.43 8.40 -10.29
CA GLN A 136 -25.99 8.31 -10.12
C GLN A 136 -25.66 8.19 -8.64
N THR A 137 -24.69 7.34 -8.33
CA THR A 137 -24.08 7.24 -7.01
C THR A 137 -22.58 6.99 -7.19
N SER A 138 -21.85 6.89 -6.09
CA SER A 138 -20.50 6.38 -6.08
C SER A 138 -20.33 5.38 -4.95
N ALA A 139 -19.34 4.49 -5.06
CA ALA A 139 -19.04 3.48 -4.05
C ALA A 139 -17.58 3.58 -3.61
N LYS A 140 -17.32 3.27 -2.34
CA LYS A 140 -15.98 3.10 -1.79
C LYS A 140 -15.62 1.62 -1.80
N LEU A 141 -14.41 1.29 -2.24
CA LEU A 141 -13.86 -0.06 -2.20
C LEU A 141 -12.79 -0.15 -1.11
N GLU A 142 -12.88 -1.17 -0.28
CA GLU A 142 -11.90 -1.49 0.75
C GLU A 142 -11.51 -2.98 0.61
N LEU A 143 -10.23 -3.29 0.82
CA LEU A 143 -9.74 -4.65 1.03
C LEU A 143 -9.52 -4.80 2.54
N MET A 144 -10.37 -5.59 3.19
CA MET A 144 -10.42 -5.69 4.66
C MET A 144 -9.71 -6.96 5.13
N HIS A 145 -8.74 -6.81 6.03
CA HIS A 145 -8.04 -7.91 6.68
C HIS A 145 -8.06 -7.69 8.20
N GLU A 146 -8.37 -8.75 8.96
CA GLU A 146 -8.42 -8.73 10.44
C GLU A 146 -9.07 -7.48 11.09
N GLY A 147 -10.14 -6.97 10.47
CA GLY A 147 -10.91 -5.84 10.98
C GLY A 147 -10.41 -4.44 10.60
N HIS A 148 -9.32 -4.32 9.85
CA HIS A 148 -8.83 -3.07 9.27
C HIS A 148 -8.75 -3.17 7.73
N ALA A 149 -8.55 -2.03 7.06
CA ALA A 149 -8.41 -1.98 5.61
C ALA A 149 -6.93 -1.97 5.23
N ASP A 150 -6.47 -3.00 4.53
CA ASP A 150 -5.13 -3.07 3.93
C ASP A 150 -5.04 -2.14 2.72
N TYR A 151 -6.17 -1.94 2.05
CA TYR A 151 -6.33 -0.97 0.97
C TYR A 151 -7.66 -0.26 1.08
N THR A 152 -7.65 1.05 0.82
CA THR A 152 -8.86 1.87 0.63
C THR A 152 -8.72 2.62 -0.69
N SER A 153 -9.75 2.53 -1.54
CA SER A 153 -9.81 3.30 -2.78
C SER A 153 -9.61 4.79 -2.51
N THR A 154 -8.64 5.39 -3.20
CA THR A 154 -8.31 6.81 -3.11
C THR A 154 -9.44 7.70 -3.66
N ASN A 155 -10.18 7.19 -4.64
CA ASN A 155 -11.35 7.86 -5.20
C ASN A 155 -12.59 6.97 -5.05
N ARG A 156 -13.76 7.60 -5.11
CA ARG A 156 -15.03 6.85 -5.15
C ARG A 156 -15.31 6.39 -6.57
N ILE A 157 -15.67 5.12 -6.71
CA ILE A 157 -16.03 4.49 -7.98
C ILE A 157 -17.37 5.06 -8.45
N PRO A 158 -17.45 5.75 -9.60
CA PRO A 158 -18.72 6.27 -10.10
C PRO A 158 -19.62 5.13 -10.60
N VAL A 159 -20.91 5.20 -10.28
CA VAL A 159 -21.93 4.23 -10.70
C VAL A 159 -23.13 4.99 -11.29
N THR A 160 -23.52 4.65 -12.51
CA THR A 160 -24.71 5.20 -13.18
C THR A 160 -25.70 4.07 -13.45
N VAL A 161 -26.98 4.34 -13.17
CA VAL A 161 -28.11 3.48 -13.52
C VAL A 161 -29.02 4.21 -14.50
N GLU A 162 -29.31 3.61 -15.66
CA GLU A 162 -30.13 4.20 -16.74
C GLU A 162 -31.23 3.28 -17.30
#